data_AF-A0A2G6FXX3-F1
#
_entry.id   AF-A0A2G6FXX3-F1
#
_cell.length_a   1.000
_cell.length_b   1.000
_cell.length_c   1.000
_cell.angle_alpha   90.00
_cell.angle_beta   90.00
_cell.angle_gamma   90.00
#
_symmetry.space_group_name_H-M   'P 1'
#
loop_
_entity.id
_entity.type
_entity.pdbx_description
1 polymer ?
#
loop_
_entity_poly.entity_id
_entity_poly.type
_entity_poly.pdbx_seq_one_letter_code
_entity_poly.pdbx_strand_id
1 'polypeptide(L)'
;MLLLLVLLSLVAVVPSTAAEPLRNAPVIWYADDRQPIPVPAFAEPGLVPCASQAFVAGPVSRFFRPSRLVRKLDDGYAGRPAGDVNSLGEVINSTWFTNRIGLYPLDPAEVARGPGQPEGPDRSRPWEIIGAKVGGVTPGFRIRDGRGDVWLLKFDPPDYPGMSTRSGVVSNLLFHAMGYNTPVDRVVFFTLDDLRVGEGATMRLPRAGKVPLTEANLESVLRDSNCREGDHYVALASKFLAGKPLGPFRTQGRRADDPNDRIRHENRRTLRALRVFAAWLNHFDTKMHNSLDMYVGEPGSGYVEHNLIDFASTLGTFGATPVKRFGYEYGIDAGNVVGRLMTLGLVEDGWVCLERPEGLPEVGYFDVETFDPTGWEPDIPHSA
;
A
#
# COMPACT_ATOMS: atom_id res chain seq x y z
N MET A 1 53.40 27.52 -10.83
CA MET A 1 52.47 26.67 -10.05
C MET A 1 51.27 27.53 -9.73
N LEU A 2 50.05 27.34 -10.21
CA LEU A 2 49.34 26.16 -10.69
C LEU A 2 48.40 26.66 -11.82
N LEU A 3 48.46 26.06 -13.01
CA LEU A 3 47.59 26.39 -14.14
C LEU A 3 46.17 25.90 -13.85
N LEU A 4 45.19 26.80 -13.92
CA LEU A 4 43.77 26.48 -13.85
C LEU A 4 43.32 25.97 -15.24
N LEU A 5 43.35 24.65 -15.45
CA LEU A 5 42.83 24.00 -16.65
C LEU A 5 41.29 23.95 -16.54
N VAL A 6 40.63 24.93 -17.15
CA VAL A 6 39.20 24.86 -17.48
C VAL A 6 39.07 23.88 -18.64
N LEU A 7 38.71 22.63 -18.33
CA LEU A 7 38.30 21.66 -19.34
C LEU A 7 36.91 22.08 -19.84
N LEU A 8 36.87 22.82 -20.95
CA LEU A 8 35.68 22.91 -21.79
C LEU A 8 35.44 21.52 -22.39
N SER A 9 34.60 20.72 -21.75
CA SER A 9 33.99 19.56 -22.38
C SER A 9 33.11 20.06 -23.52
N LEU A 10 33.51 19.78 -24.77
CA LEU A 10 32.63 19.88 -25.93
C LEU A 10 31.35 19.11 -25.62
N VAL A 11 30.26 19.83 -25.38
CA VAL A 11 28.91 19.28 -25.45
C VAL A 11 28.68 19.00 -26.93
N ALA A 12 28.93 17.76 -27.34
CA ALA A 12 28.38 17.27 -28.59
C ALA A 12 26.86 17.44 -28.47
N VAL A 13 26.31 18.38 -29.21
CA VAL A 13 24.87 18.44 -29.49
C VAL A 13 24.57 17.17 -30.27
N VAL A 14 24.24 16.11 -29.54
CA VAL A 14 23.65 14.93 -30.14
C VAL A 14 22.30 15.43 -30.66
N PRO A 15 22.05 15.39 -31.98
CA PRO A 15 20.73 15.75 -32.48
C PRO A 15 19.72 14.88 -31.73
N SER A 16 18.77 15.52 -31.06
CA SER A 16 17.59 14.85 -30.54
C SER A 16 16.96 14.15 -31.73
N THR A 17 17.22 12.85 -31.87
CA THR A 17 16.48 12.02 -32.79
C THR A 17 15.09 11.98 -32.19
N ALA A 18 14.22 12.88 -32.67
CA ALA A 18 12.80 12.79 -32.47
C ALA A 18 12.45 11.31 -32.70
N ALA A 19 12.04 10.64 -31.63
CA ALA A 19 11.74 9.22 -31.71
C ALA A 19 10.75 9.05 -32.87
N GLU A 20 11.05 8.16 -33.82
CA GLU A 20 10.14 7.93 -34.95
C GLU A 20 8.72 7.77 -34.42
N PRO A 21 7.76 8.60 -34.87
CA PRO A 21 6.42 8.68 -34.26
C PRO A 21 5.63 7.38 -34.44
N LEU A 22 6.01 6.53 -35.39
CA LEU A 22 5.40 5.23 -35.67
C LEU A 22 6.47 4.14 -35.59
N ARG A 23 6.59 3.49 -34.44
CA ARG A 23 7.44 2.30 -34.27
C ARG A 23 6.61 1.06 -34.56
N ASN A 24 6.95 0.35 -35.63
CA ASN A 24 6.38 -0.96 -35.92
C ASN A 24 6.99 -2.00 -34.95
N ALA A 25 6.34 -2.19 -33.80
CA ALA A 25 6.75 -3.16 -32.79
C ALA A 25 5.53 -3.98 -32.31
N PRO A 26 5.69 -5.28 -32.02
CA PRO A 26 4.60 -6.13 -31.54
C PRO A 26 3.94 -5.55 -30.29
N VAL A 27 2.61 -5.58 -30.23
CA VAL A 27 1.86 -5.25 -29.03
C VAL A 27 1.89 -6.45 -28.09
N ILE A 28 2.65 -6.35 -27.00
CA ILE A 28 2.73 -7.38 -25.97
C ILE A 28 1.75 -7.01 -24.85
N TRP A 29 0.87 -7.93 -24.47
CA TRP A 29 -0.08 -7.71 -23.37
C TRP A 29 0.29 -8.42 -22.07
N TYR A 30 1.25 -9.35 -22.12
CA TYR A 30 1.64 -10.17 -20.98
C TYR A 30 3.17 -10.18 -20.84
N ALA A 31 3.66 -9.87 -19.66
CA ALA A 31 5.03 -10.06 -19.29
C ALA A 31 5.32 -11.55 -19.10
N ASP A 32 6.51 -11.97 -19.51
CA ASP A 32 7.03 -13.31 -19.26
C ASP A 32 7.81 -13.33 -17.94
N ASP A 33 7.13 -13.08 -16.82
CA ASP A 33 7.73 -12.88 -15.48
C ASP A 33 7.30 -13.94 -14.46
N ARG A 34 6.79 -15.08 -14.96
CA ARG A 34 6.40 -16.25 -14.16
C ARG A 34 7.31 -17.47 -14.41
N GLN A 35 8.53 -17.24 -14.90
CA GLN A 35 9.48 -18.33 -15.12
C GLN A 35 9.90 -18.94 -13.77
N PRO A 36 10.15 -20.25 -13.71
CA PRO A 36 10.70 -20.93 -12.54
C PRO A 36 11.97 -20.27 -12.00
N ILE A 37 11.97 -19.90 -10.72
CA ILE A 37 13.16 -19.37 -10.03
C ILE A 37 13.41 -20.07 -8.69
N PRO A 38 14.67 -20.12 -8.21
CA PRO A 38 14.96 -20.45 -6.83
C PRO A 38 14.21 -19.52 -5.87
N VAL A 39 13.86 -20.01 -4.68
CA VAL A 39 13.15 -19.22 -3.67
C VAL A 39 14.03 -18.04 -3.23
N PRO A 40 13.61 -16.78 -3.45
CA PRO A 40 14.36 -15.61 -3.02
C PRO A 40 14.49 -15.51 -1.50
N ALA A 41 15.44 -14.71 -1.02
CA ALA A 41 15.64 -14.49 0.40
C ALA A 41 14.53 -13.61 0.99
N PHE A 42 14.09 -13.90 2.22
CA PHE A 42 13.22 -12.98 2.95
C PHE A 42 14.01 -11.70 3.29
N ALA A 43 13.44 -10.53 3.02
CA ALA A 43 14.04 -9.25 3.36
C ALA A 43 12.98 -8.25 3.82
N GLU A 44 13.15 -7.73 5.04
CA GLU A 44 12.28 -6.68 5.58
C GLU A 44 13.16 -5.55 6.13
N PRO A 45 13.32 -4.44 5.37
CA PRO A 45 14.02 -3.27 5.87
C PRO A 45 13.30 -2.71 7.11
N GLY A 46 14.05 -2.27 8.12
CA GLY A 46 13.45 -1.60 9.28
C GLY A 46 12.77 -0.29 8.88
N LEU A 47 11.75 0.12 9.64
CA LEU A 47 11.03 1.37 9.41
C LEU A 47 11.95 2.61 9.49
N VAL A 48 12.90 2.63 10.43
CA VAL A 48 13.86 3.74 10.59
C VAL A 48 14.75 3.92 9.34
N PRO A 49 15.42 2.87 8.82
CA PRO A 49 16.11 2.94 7.53
C PRO A 49 15.22 3.39 6.36
N CYS A 50 13.96 2.95 6.32
CA CYS A 50 13.02 3.37 5.29
C CYS A 50 12.72 4.88 5.38
N ALA A 51 12.39 5.37 6.58
CA ALA A 51 12.12 6.78 6.82
C ALA A 51 13.35 7.66 6.55
N SER A 52 14.55 7.23 6.97
CA SER A 52 15.78 7.99 6.71
C SER A 52 16.10 8.08 5.21
N GLN A 53 15.85 7.02 4.46
CA GLN A 53 15.97 7.03 3.01
C GLN A 53 14.96 8.00 2.36
N ALA A 54 13.71 8.01 2.84
CA ALA A 54 12.65 8.83 2.28
C ALA A 54 12.83 10.33 2.58
N PHE A 55 13.16 10.68 3.83
CA PHE A 55 13.22 12.08 4.28
C PHE A 55 14.60 12.72 4.15
N VAL A 56 15.67 11.95 4.18
CA VAL A 56 17.03 12.50 4.22
C VAL A 56 17.84 12.08 2.99
N ALA A 57 18.19 10.79 2.89
CA ALA A 57 19.17 10.36 1.90
C ALA A 57 18.65 10.51 0.46
N GLY A 58 17.37 10.26 0.22
CA GLY A 58 16.70 10.45 -1.06
C GLY A 58 16.75 11.90 -1.53
N PRO A 59 16.13 12.85 -0.79
CA PRO A 59 16.17 14.28 -1.12
C PRO A 59 17.60 14.83 -1.29
N VAL A 60 18.53 14.48 -0.40
CA VAL A 60 19.94 14.89 -0.49
C VAL A 60 20.58 14.35 -1.78
N SER A 61 20.44 13.05 -2.06
CA SER A 61 20.96 12.44 -3.29
C SER A 61 20.36 13.10 -4.54
N ARG A 62 19.08 13.48 -4.49
CA ARG A 62 18.37 14.14 -5.59
C ARG A 62 18.86 15.57 -5.83
N PHE A 63 19.16 16.31 -4.76
CA PHE A 63 19.70 17.67 -4.83
C PHE A 63 21.09 17.67 -5.48
N PHE A 64 21.97 16.75 -5.07
CA PHE A 64 23.32 16.63 -5.61
C PHE A 64 23.43 15.83 -6.92
N ARG A 65 22.33 15.62 -7.66
CA ARG A 65 22.34 14.99 -9.00
C ARG A 65 22.28 16.07 -10.09
N PRO A 66 23.43 16.55 -10.62
CA PRO A 66 23.46 17.62 -11.62
C PRO A 66 22.73 17.24 -12.92
N SER A 67 22.66 15.94 -13.25
CA SER A 67 21.87 15.44 -14.38
C SER A 67 20.36 15.73 -14.29
N ARG A 68 19.84 16.10 -13.11
CA ARG A 68 18.45 16.59 -12.96
C ARG A 68 18.29 18.04 -13.36
N LEU A 69 19.28 18.88 -13.09
CA LEU A 69 19.28 20.28 -13.51
C LEU A 69 19.39 20.38 -15.03
N VAL A 70 20.26 19.56 -15.64
CA VAL A 70 20.39 19.45 -17.10
C VAL A 70 19.10 18.94 -17.74
N ARG A 71 18.42 17.95 -17.13
CA ARG A 71 17.12 17.44 -17.61
C ARG A 71 15.98 18.44 -17.58
N LYS A 72 16.03 19.45 -16.70
CA LYS A 72 15.02 20.54 -16.68
C LYS A 72 15.22 21.56 -17.79
N LEU A 73 16.39 21.57 -18.44
CA LEU A 73 16.77 22.54 -19.47
C LEU A 73 16.65 21.97 -20.90
N ASP A 74 16.29 20.70 -21.05
CA ASP A 74 16.11 20.03 -22.33
C ASP A 74 14.63 19.63 -22.50
N ASP A 75 13.88 20.45 -23.24
CA ASP A 75 12.47 20.19 -23.60
C ASP A 75 12.31 18.89 -24.44
N GLY A 76 13.40 18.37 -25.01
CA GLY A 76 13.44 17.12 -25.77
C GLY A 76 13.69 15.87 -24.93
N TYR A 77 14.03 16.01 -23.64
CA TYR A 77 14.24 14.86 -22.75
C TYR A 77 12.91 14.35 -22.23
N ALA A 78 12.08 13.79 -23.13
CA ALA A 78 11.01 12.89 -22.75
C ALA A 78 11.61 11.86 -21.78
N GLY A 79 11.18 11.90 -20.51
CA GLY A 79 11.70 11.00 -19.49
C GLY A 79 11.70 9.56 -20.01
N ARG A 80 12.67 8.74 -19.59
CA ARG A 80 12.79 7.35 -20.06
C ARG A 80 11.40 6.71 -20.11
N PRO A 81 10.97 6.17 -21.28
CA PRO A 81 9.70 5.47 -21.38
C PRO A 81 9.57 4.43 -20.27
N ALA A 82 8.35 4.25 -19.77
CA ALA A 82 8.09 3.24 -18.77
C ALA A 82 8.50 1.85 -19.28
N GLY A 83 9.00 1.00 -18.39
CA GLY A 83 9.47 -0.33 -18.79
C GLY A 83 8.36 -1.39 -18.90
N ASP A 84 7.19 -1.12 -18.30
CA ASP A 84 6.04 -2.01 -18.16
C ASP A 84 4.86 -1.59 -19.06
N VAL A 85 5.17 -0.99 -20.22
CA VAL A 85 4.17 -0.61 -21.23
C VAL A 85 4.49 -1.23 -22.59
N ASN A 86 3.45 -1.48 -23.38
CA ASN A 86 3.56 -2.02 -24.73
C ASN A 86 3.84 -0.90 -25.76
N SER A 87 3.90 -1.28 -27.04
CA SER A 87 4.15 -0.34 -28.15
C SER A 87 3.04 0.70 -28.36
N LEU A 88 1.86 0.51 -27.78
CA LEU A 88 0.77 1.49 -27.74
C LEU A 88 0.86 2.43 -26.54
N GLY A 89 1.81 2.18 -25.63
CA GLY A 89 1.91 2.89 -24.36
C GLY A 89 0.94 2.39 -23.30
N GLU A 90 0.27 1.26 -23.49
CA GLU A 90 -0.64 0.65 -22.51
C GLU A 90 0.12 -0.22 -21.50
N VAL A 91 -0.35 -0.26 -20.26
CA VAL A 91 0.26 -1.11 -19.22
C VAL A 91 -0.04 -2.59 -19.49
N ILE A 92 0.99 -3.43 -19.42
CA ILE A 92 0.88 -4.87 -19.65
C ILE A 92 0.51 -5.65 -18.38
N ASN A 93 -0.10 -6.81 -18.54
CA ASN A 93 -0.35 -7.76 -17.46
C ASN A 93 0.96 -8.43 -17.03
N SER A 94 1.21 -8.54 -15.73
CA SER A 94 2.46 -9.01 -15.12
C SER A 94 2.22 -9.57 -13.72
N THR A 95 3.27 -10.00 -13.03
CA THR A 95 3.19 -10.33 -11.59
C THR A 95 3.02 -9.10 -10.69
N TRP A 96 3.10 -7.88 -11.24
CA TRP A 96 2.92 -6.61 -10.53
C TRP A 96 1.52 -6.03 -10.67
N PHE A 97 0.87 -6.28 -11.80
CA PHE A 97 -0.34 -5.58 -12.20
C PHE A 97 -1.08 -6.36 -13.28
N THR A 98 -2.41 -6.42 -13.17
CA THR A 98 -3.31 -6.87 -14.23
C THR A 98 -4.14 -5.68 -14.66
N ASN A 99 -4.06 -5.26 -15.92
CA ASN A 99 -4.84 -4.16 -16.47
C ASN A 99 -6.31 -4.57 -16.58
N ARG A 100 -7.06 -4.45 -15.46
CA ARG A 100 -8.45 -4.85 -15.33
C ARG A 100 -9.36 -3.78 -15.90
N ILE A 101 -9.74 -2.77 -15.10
CA ILE A 101 -10.68 -1.72 -15.53
C ILE A 101 -10.16 -0.88 -16.71
N GLY A 102 -8.83 -0.82 -16.91
CA GLY A 102 -8.22 -0.08 -18.02
C GLY A 102 -8.31 -0.80 -19.37
N LEU A 103 -8.58 -2.11 -19.41
CA LEU A 103 -8.83 -2.85 -20.65
C LEU A 103 -10.31 -3.05 -20.93
N TYR A 104 -11.08 -3.35 -19.88
CA TYR A 104 -12.50 -3.66 -19.98
C TYR A 104 -13.24 -2.95 -18.86
N PRO A 105 -14.35 -2.26 -19.15
CA PRO A 105 -15.20 -1.72 -18.11
C PRO A 105 -15.62 -2.82 -17.13
N LEU A 106 -15.51 -2.56 -15.84
CA LEU A 106 -16.02 -3.44 -14.78
C LEU A 106 -17.34 -2.90 -14.27
N ASP A 107 -18.33 -3.76 -14.14
CA ASP A 107 -19.58 -3.38 -13.47
C ASP A 107 -19.39 -3.35 -11.94
N PRO A 108 -20.30 -2.69 -11.19
CA PRO A 108 -20.19 -2.60 -9.73
C PRO A 108 -20.15 -3.96 -9.01
N ALA A 109 -20.81 -5.00 -9.55
CA ALA A 109 -20.81 -6.33 -8.96
C ALA A 109 -19.48 -7.06 -9.19
N GLU A 110 -18.82 -6.85 -10.32
CA GLU A 110 -17.46 -7.31 -10.58
C GLU A 110 -16.44 -6.63 -9.68
N VAL A 111 -16.56 -5.31 -9.49
CA VAL A 111 -15.73 -4.57 -8.52
C VAL A 111 -15.95 -5.11 -7.11
N ALA A 112 -17.20 -5.34 -6.69
CA ALA A 112 -17.52 -5.90 -5.37
C ALA A 112 -17.00 -7.33 -5.17
N ARG A 113 -16.88 -8.12 -6.24
CA ARG A 113 -16.28 -9.47 -6.19
C ARG A 113 -14.79 -9.40 -5.86
N GLY A 114 -14.09 -8.37 -6.33
CA GLY A 114 -12.67 -8.15 -6.09
C GLY A 114 -11.81 -9.39 -6.38
N PRO A 115 -10.78 -9.71 -5.56
CA PRO A 115 -9.91 -10.87 -5.77
C PRO A 115 -10.57 -12.24 -5.50
N GLY A 116 -11.88 -12.29 -5.21
CA GLY A 116 -12.65 -13.52 -4.97
C GLY A 116 -13.29 -13.59 -3.58
N GLN A 117 -14.04 -14.67 -3.32
CA GLN A 117 -14.70 -14.95 -2.02
C GLN A 117 -15.47 -13.73 -1.44
N PRO A 118 -16.47 -13.18 -2.18
CA PRO A 118 -17.28 -12.04 -1.75
C PRO A 118 -17.99 -12.24 -0.40
N GLU A 119 -18.28 -13.49 -0.05
CA GLU A 119 -18.92 -13.89 1.22
C GLU A 119 -18.00 -13.80 2.45
N GLY A 120 -16.68 -13.66 2.25
CA GLY A 120 -15.69 -13.65 3.34
C GLY A 120 -15.35 -15.05 3.87
N PRO A 121 -14.87 -15.15 5.13
CA PRO A 121 -14.46 -16.42 5.73
C PRO A 121 -15.62 -17.41 5.76
N ASP A 122 -15.35 -18.67 5.43
CA ASP A 122 -16.38 -19.72 5.41
C ASP A 122 -17.00 -19.94 6.80
N ARG A 123 -18.34 -19.97 6.86
CA ARG A 123 -19.13 -20.07 8.09
C ARG A 123 -19.76 -21.44 8.34
N SER A 124 -19.33 -22.49 7.62
CA SER A 124 -19.86 -23.84 7.83
C SER A 124 -19.58 -24.40 9.23
N ARG A 125 -18.63 -23.80 9.96
CA ARG A 125 -18.24 -24.09 11.34
C ARG A 125 -17.83 -22.78 12.03
N PRO A 126 -17.86 -22.71 13.38
CA PRO A 126 -17.30 -21.59 14.11
C PRO A 126 -15.83 -21.37 13.75
N TRP A 127 -15.44 -20.11 13.58
CA TRP A 127 -14.07 -19.72 13.25
C TRP A 127 -13.13 -20.02 14.41
N GLU A 128 -12.08 -20.77 14.11
CA GLU A 128 -11.09 -21.17 15.10
C GLU A 128 -10.04 -20.08 15.28
N ILE A 129 -9.96 -19.48 16.47
CA ILE A 129 -8.94 -18.49 16.78
C ILE A 129 -7.61 -19.22 17.01
N ILE A 130 -6.65 -18.98 16.11
CA ILE A 130 -5.31 -19.58 16.17
C ILE A 130 -4.26 -18.61 16.73
N GLY A 131 -4.64 -17.36 17.00
CA GLY A 131 -3.86 -16.45 17.82
C GLY A 131 -4.41 -15.03 17.85
N ALA A 132 -4.06 -14.28 18.87
CA ALA A 132 -4.50 -12.90 19.07
C ALA A 132 -3.30 -11.95 19.21
N LYS A 133 -3.44 -10.73 18.70
CA LYS A 133 -2.52 -9.64 18.95
C LYS A 133 -3.31 -8.53 19.66
N VAL A 134 -3.03 -8.37 20.94
CA VAL A 134 -3.64 -7.34 21.77
C VAL A 134 -2.61 -6.24 21.94
N GLY A 135 -2.71 -5.22 21.09
CA GLY A 135 -1.84 -4.03 21.09
C GLY A 135 -1.10 -3.75 19.77
N GLY A 136 -0.66 -2.50 19.62
CA GLY A 136 -0.32 -1.87 18.34
C GLY A 136 -1.37 -0.83 17.97
N VAL A 137 -1.34 -0.33 16.73
CA VAL A 137 -2.36 0.63 16.25
C VAL A 137 -3.75 0.00 16.19
N THR A 138 -3.84 -1.28 15.81
CA THR A 138 -5.13 -1.97 15.63
C THR A 138 -5.07 -3.39 16.23
N PRO A 139 -5.91 -3.74 17.22
CA PRO A 139 -6.00 -5.08 17.77
C PRO A 139 -6.58 -6.05 16.73
N GLY A 140 -6.27 -7.35 16.86
CA GLY A 140 -6.76 -8.33 15.89
C GLY A 140 -6.57 -9.80 16.26
N PHE A 141 -7.32 -10.65 15.56
CA PHE A 141 -7.25 -12.11 15.67
C PHE A 141 -6.76 -12.72 14.36
N ARG A 142 -6.03 -13.83 14.46
CA ARG A 142 -5.88 -14.76 13.35
C ARG A 142 -6.87 -15.90 13.58
N ILE A 143 -7.69 -16.15 12.57
CA ILE A 143 -8.68 -17.22 12.60
C ILE A 143 -8.40 -18.22 11.47
N ARG A 144 -8.89 -19.44 11.66
CA ARG A 144 -9.04 -20.45 10.60
C ARG A 144 -10.53 -20.67 10.38
N ASP A 145 -10.98 -20.58 9.14
CA ASP A 145 -12.39 -20.73 8.77
C ASP A 145 -12.78 -22.21 8.52
N GLY A 146 -14.04 -22.45 8.13
CA GLY A 146 -14.56 -23.79 7.88
C GLY A 146 -13.88 -24.54 6.72
N ARG A 147 -13.25 -23.84 5.77
CA ARG A 147 -12.47 -24.41 4.66
C ARG A 147 -10.99 -24.60 5.00
N GLY A 148 -10.56 -24.11 6.16
CA GLY A 148 -9.15 -24.15 6.58
C GLY A 148 -8.34 -22.94 6.13
N ASP A 149 -8.96 -21.94 5.50
CA ASP A 149 -8.30 -20.70 5.12
C ASP A 149 -7.97 -19.88 6.37
N VAL A 150 -6.82 -19.21 6.35
CA VAL A 150 -6.38 -18.35 7.47
C VAL A 150 -6.71 -16.89 7.16
N TRP A 151 -7.31 -16.22 8.12
CA TRP A 151 -7.71 -14.82 8.03
C TRP A 151 -7.17 -14.00 9.20
N LEU A 152 -6.88 -12.72 8.94
CA LEU A 152 -6.63 -11.70 9.95
C LEU A 152 -7.89 -10.87 10.14
N LEU A 153 -8.45 -10.86 11.35
CA LEU A 153 -9.49 -9.94 11.78
C LEU A 153 -8.83 -8.68 12.37
N LYS A 154 -9.20 -7.51 11.88
CA LYS A 154 -8.81 -6.19 12.41
C LYS A 154 -10.06 -5.44 12.86
N PHE A 155 -9.98 -4.74 14.00
CA PHE A 155 -11.11 -4.00 14.58
C PHE A 155 -10.81 -2.51 14.62
N ASP A 156 -11.81 -1.69 14.36
CA ASP A 156 -11.73 -0.27 14.66
C ASP A 156 -11.72 -0.01 16.17
N PRO A 157 -11.27 1.18 16.62
CA PRO A 157 -11.48 1.59 18.00
C PRO A 157 -12.98 1.75 18.32
N PRO A 158 -13.38 1.59 19.60
CA PRO A 158 -14.78 1.71 20.05
C PRO A 158 -15.48 3.00 19.63
N ASP A 159 -14.75 4.11 19.58
CA ASP A 159 -15.31 5.44 19.28
C ASP A 159 -15.59 5.65 17.79
N TYR A 160 -15.08 4.77 16.91
CA TYR A 160 -15.19 4.90 15.45
C TYR A 160 -15.52 3.55 14.78
N PRO A 161 -16.60 2.85 15.19
CA PRO A 161 -16.88 1.50 14.73
C PRO A 161 -17.13 1.45 13.22
N GLY A 162 -16.35 0.61 12.53
CA GLY A 162 -16.43 0.42 11.09
C GLY A 162 -15.79 1.51 10.24
N MET A 163 -15.09 2.48 10.84
CA MET A 163 -14.40 3.55 10.11
C MET A 163 -13.30 3.00 9.18
N SER A 164 -12.18 2.51 9.73
CA SER A 164 -11.07 1.97 8.93
C SER A 164 -11.37 0.59 8.35
N THR A 165 -12.28 -0.16 8.98
CA THR A 165 -12.75 -1.46 8.48
C THR A 165 -13.44 -1.33 7.12
N ARG A 166 -14.38 -0.38 6.99
CA ARG A 166 -15.14 -0.20 5.75
C ARG A 166 -14.31 0.52 4.70
N SER A 167 -13.61 1.60 5.07
CA SER A 167 -12.73 2.32 4.14
C SER A 167 -11.66 1.41 3.55
N GLY A 168 -11.07 0.54 4.37
CA GLY A 168 -10.07 -0.42 3.94
C GLY A 168 -10.59 -1.44 2.92
N VAL A 169 -11.80 -1.96 3.12
CA VAL A 169 -12.43 -2.88 2.16
C VAL A 169 -12.79 -2.18 0.86
N VAL A 170 -13.39 -0.99 0.92
CA VAL A 170 -13.72 -0.19 -0.27
C VAL A 170 -12.45 0.10 -1.07
N SER A 171 -11.39 0.56 -0.39
CA SER A 171 -10.11 0.88 -1.03
C SER A 171 -9.42 -0.37 -1.61
N ASN A 172 -9.42 -1.50 -0.89
CA ASN A 172 -8.90 -2.77 -1.40
C ASN A 172 -9.58 -3.17 -2.72
N LEU A 173 -10.92 -3.11 -2.78
CA LEU A 173 -11.70 -3.44 -3.97
C LEU A 173 -11.38 -2.50 -5.14
N LEU A 174 -11.23 -1.20 -4.87
CA LEU A 174 -10.86 -0.21 -5.88
C LEU A 174 -9.43 -0.42 -6.40
N PHE A 175 -8.45 -0.68 -5.52
CA PHE A 175 -7.08 -1.00 -5.93
C PHE A 175 -7.00 -2.30 -6.73
N HIS A 176 -7.82 -3.29 -6.38
CA HIS A 176 -7.99 -4.48 -7.21
C HIS A 176 -8.53 -4.12 -8.59
N ALA A 177 -9.63 -3.37 -8.67
CA ALA A 177 -10.24 -2.95 -9.94
C ALA A 177 -9.26 -2.14 -10.82
N MET A 178 -8.45 -1.25 -10.22
CA MET A 178 -7.40 -0.51 -10.91
C MET A 178 -6.37 -1.43 -11.55
N GLY A 179 -6.01 -2.52 -10.87
CA GLY A 179 -5.16 -3.56 -11.43
C GLY A 179 -4.08 -4.13 -10.50
N TYR A 180 -3.98 -3.65 -9.26
CA TYR A 180 -3.01 -4.19 -8.30
C TYR A 180 -3.46 -5.54 -7.74
N ASN A 181 -2.51 -6.33 -7.27
CA ASN A 181 -2.81 -7.56 -6.53
C ASN A 181 -3.04 -7.20 -5.06
N THR A 182 -4.15 -7.68 -4.51
CA THR A 182 -4.58 -7.38 -3.14
C THR A 182 -5.10 -8.66 -2.49
N PRO A 183 -5.03 -8.78 -1.16
CA PRO A 183 -5.69 -9.87 -0.44
C PRO A 183 -7.21 -9.74 -0.54
N VAL A 184 -7.92 -10.84 -0.26
CA VAL A 184 -9.38 -10.80 -0.08
C VAL A 184 -9.68 -10.12 1.25
N ASP A 185 -10.14 -8.87 1.19
CA ASP A 185 -10.60 -8.10 2.36
C ASP A 185 -12.13 -7.99 2.36
N ARG A 186 -12.77 -8.33 3.48
CA ARG A 186 -14.23 -8.25 3.66
C ARG A 186 -14.61 -7.65 4.99
N VAL A 187 -15.70 -6.88 5.01
CA VAL A 187 -16.35 -6.51 6.27
C VAL A 187 -17.13 -7.72 6.75
N VAL A 188 -16.92 -8.12 8.00
CA VAL A 188 -17.62 -9.24 8.62
C VAL A 188 -18.36 -8.80 9.87
N PHE A 189 -19.55 -9.35 10.06
CA PHE A 189 -20.39 -9.20 11.24
C PHE A 189 -20.51 -10.54 11.94
N PHE A 190 -20.19 -10.65 13.22
CA PHE A 190 -20.18 -11.94 13.91
C PHE A 190 -20.52 -11.79 15.40
N THR A 191 -20.91 -12.89 16.05
CA THR A 191 -21.15 -12.98 17.49
C THR A 191 -20.09 -13.84 18.18
N LEU A 192 -20.06 -13.86 19.50
CA LEU A 192 -19.15 -14.75 20.25
C LEU A 192 -19.35 -16.22 19.87
N ASP A 193 -20.59 -16.64 19.61
CA ASP A 193 -20.92 -18.01 19.20
C ASP A 193 -20.36 -18.41 17.83
N ASP A 194 -19.96 -17.43 17.00
CA ASP A 194 -19.28 -17.68 15.73
C ASP A 194 -17.80 -18.02 15.92
N LEU A 195 -17.27 -17.89 17.14
CA LEU A 195 -15.87 -18.08 17.47
C LEU A 195 -15.66 -19.31 18.36
N ARG A 196 -14.49 -19.92 18.21
CA ARG A 196 -13.97 -20.92 19.16
C ARG A 196 -12.48 -20.71 19.34
N VAL A 197 -11.97 -20.82 20.57
CA VAL A 197 -10.52 -20.76 20.81
C VAL A 197 -9.87 -22.06 20.35
N GLY A 198 -8.91 -21.96 19.43
CA GLY A 198 -8.14 -23.10 18.94
C GLY A 198 -7.19 -23.65 20.01
N GLU A 199 -6.86 -24.94 19.90
CA GLU A 199 -5.90 -25.56 20.81
C GLU A 199 -4.53 -24.90 20.72
N GLY A 200 -3.97 -24.50 21.87
CA GLY A 200 -2.69 -23.81 21.93
C GLY A 200 -2.69 -22.37 21.39
N ALA A 201 -3.86 -21.78 21.15
CA ALA A 201 -3.97 -20.39 20.76
C ALA A 201 -3.31 -19.48 21.80
N THR A 202 -2.54 -18.50 21.33
CA THR A 202 -1.84 -17.56 22.20
C THR A 202 -2.20 -16.13 21.84
N MET A 203 -2.18 -15.28 22.85
CA MET A 203 -2.33 -13.84 22.74
C MET A 203 -1.01 -13.16 23.06
N ARG A 204 -0.60 -12.19 22.26
CA ARG A 204 0.55 -11.34 22.57
C ARG A 204 0.07 -10.05 23.22
N LEU A 205 0.53 -9.79 24.45
CA LEU A 205 0.29 -8.55 25.20
C LEU A 205 1.51 -7.61 25.07
N PRO A 206 1.32 -6.27 25.10
CA PRO A 206 2.41 -5.32 24.81
C PRO A 206 3.57 -5.39 25.80
N ARG A 207 3.30 -5.73 27.06
CA ARG A 207 4.29 -5.76 28.16
C ARG A 207 4.52 -7.14 28.78
N ALA A 208 3.63 -8.10 28.53
CA ALA A 208 3.64 -9.41 29.20
C ALA A 208 4.01 -10.59 28.28
N GLY A 209 4.34 -10.35 27.01
CA GLY A 209 4.74 -11.41 26.09
C GLY A 209 3.56 -12.25 25.60
N LYS A 210 3.80 -13.53 25.30
CA LYS A 210 2.76 -14.47 24.84
C LYS A 210 2.10 -15.14 26.03
N VAL A 211 0.78 -15.06 26.11
CA VAL A 211 -0.05 -15.76 27.10
C VAL A 211 -1.04 -16.69 26.39
N PRO A 212 -1.53 -17.77 27.01
CA PRO A 212 -2.60 -18.59 26.44
C PRO A 212 -3.87 -17.77 26.23
N LEU A 213 -4.53 -17.94 25.08
CA LEU A 213 -5.87 -17.46 24.85
C LEU A 213 -6.86 -18.50 25.39
N THR A 214 -7.86 -18.07 26.14
CA THR A 214 -8.92 -18.90 26.70
C THR A 214 -10.27 -18.25 26.41
N GLU A 215 -11.36 -19.00 26.45
CA GLU A 215 -12.69 -18.43 26.21
C GLU A 215 -13.01 -17.27 27.17
N ALA A 216 -12.61 -17.40 28.45
CA ALA A 216 -12.83 -16.38 29.47
C ALA A 216 -12.07 -15.08 29.20
N ASN A 217 -10.85 -15.14 28.63
CA ASN A 217 -10.08 -13.93 28.32
C ASN A 217 -10.36 -13.39 26.91
N LEU A 218 -10.82 -14.22 25.97
CA LEU A 218 -11.31 -13.81 24.65
C LEU A 218 -12.44 -12.80 24.79
N GLU A 219 -13.42 -13.10 25.64
CA GLU A 219 -14.56 -12.21 25.87
C GLU A 219 -14.11 -10.83 26.37
N SER A 220 -13.12 -10.79 27.28
CA SER A 220 -12.53 -9.53 27.75
C SER A 220 -11.85 -8.75 26.61
N VAL A 221 -11.09 -9.43 25.75
CA VAL A 221 -10.38 -8.78 24.64
C VAL A 221 -11.35 -8.20 23.61
N LEU A 222 -12.42 -8.93 23.30
CA LEU A 222 -13.48 -8.45 22.40
C LEU A 222 -14.30 -7.33 23.03
N ARG A 223 -14.53 -7.36 24.35
CA ARG A 223 -15.14 -6.24 25.07
C ARG A 223 -14.24 -5.00 25.10
N ASP A 224 -12.93 -5.17 25.16
CA ASP A 224 -11.98 -4.04 25.12
C ASP A 224 -11.90 -3.41 23.72
N SER A 225 -12.00 -4.20 22.65
CA SER A 225 -12.07 -3.63 21.29
C SER A 225 -13.42 -2.94 21.01
N ASN A 226 -14.51 -3.44 21.59
CA ASN A 226 -15.89 -2.92 21.56
C ASN A 226 -16.39 -2.37 20.20
N CYS A 227 -15.81 -2.79 19.08
CA CYS A 227 -16.24 -2.39 17.75
C CYS A 227 -17.50 -3.19 17.38
N ARG A 228 -18.68 -2.61 17.70
CA ARG A 228 -19.98 -3.27 17.56
C ARG A 228 -20.99 -2.42 16.79
N GLU A 229 -21.90 -3.10 16.12
CA GLU A 229 -23.11 -2.54 15.52
C GLU A 229 -24.29 -3.44 15.89
N GLY A 230 -25.21 -2.90 16.71
CA GLY A 230 -26.22 -3.71 17.38
C GLY A 230 -25.56 -4.83 18.21
N ASP A 231 -26.00 -6.07 17.99
CA ASP A 231 -25.49 -7.23 18.71
C ASP A 231 -24.23 -7.85 18.08
N HIS A 232 -23.78 -7.38 16.92
CA HIS A 232 -22.65 -7.95 16.19
C HIS A 232 -21.35 -7.18 16.43
N TYR A 233 -20.24 -7.91 16.46
CA TYR A 233 -18.91 -7.33 16.27
C TYR A 233 -18.68 -7.05 14.78
N VAL A 234 -18.03 -5.92 14.49
CA VAL A 234 -17.66 -5.51 13.14
C VAL A 234 -16.14 -5.58 13.00
N ALA A 235 -15.66 -6.26 11.97
CA ALA A 235 -14.23 -6.37 11.68
C ALA A 235 -13.93 -6.38 10.18
N LEU A 236 -12.71 -5.98 9.82
CA LEU A 236 -12.12 -6.29 8.53
C LEU A 236 -11.49 -7.68 8.63
N ALA A 237 -11.96 -8.62 7.81
CA ALA A 237 -11.34 -9.92 7.61
C ALA A 237 -10.47 -9.88 6.35
N SER A 238 -9.16 -10.10 6.51
CA SER A 238 -8.17 -10.15 5.43
C SER A 238 -7.61 -11.56 5.28
N LYS A 239 -7.82 -12.19 4.12
CA LYS A 239 -7.34 -13.55 3.85
C LYS A 239 -5.82 -13.54 3.68
N PHE A 240 -5.14 -14.49 4.32
CA PHE A 240 -3.70 -14.67 4.11
C PHE A 240 -3.42 -15.05 2.65
N LEU A 241 -2.46 -14.36 2.05
CA LEU A 241 -2.02 -14.64 0.68
C LEU A 241 -1.37 -16.03 0.60
N ALA A 242 -1.56 -16.70 -0.54
CA ALA A 242 -0.95 -17.99 -0.81
C ALA A 242 0.57 -17.86 -1.05
N GLY A 243 1.30 -18.95 -0.79
CA GLY A 243 2.74 -19.01 -1.00
C GLY A 243 3.57 -18.59 0.20
N LYS A 244 4.87 -18.34 -0.03
CA LYS A 244 5.83 -18.00 1.02
C LYS A 244 6.09 -16.48 1.02
N PRO A 245 5.90 -15.77 2.14
CA PRO A 245 6.20 -14.34 2.20
C PRO A 245 7.71 -14.07 2.06
N LEU A 246 8.07 -13.06 1.29
CA LEU A 246 9.44 -12.63 1.03
C LEU A 246 9.75 -11.22 1.61
N GLY A 247 8.76 -10.60 2.25
CA GLY A 247 8.83 -9.24 2.78
C GLY A 247 8.33 -8.19 1.78
N PRO A 248 8.37 -6.90 2.14
CA PRO A 248 7.90 -5.82 1.27
C PRO A 248 8.78 -5.65 0.02
N PHE A 249 8.18 -5.25 -1.11
CA PHE A 249 8.97 -4.89 -2.27
C PHE A 249 9.66 -3.54 -2.07
N ARG A 250 10.83 -3.39 -2.68
CA ARG A 250 11.52 -2.09 -2.75
C ARG A 250 10.77 -1.19 -3.72
N THR A 251 10.93 0.12 -3.60
CA THR A 251 10.35 1.08 -4.57
C THR A 251 11.39 1.60 -5.58
N GLN A 252 12.65 1.18 -5.44
CA GLN A 252 13.76 1.53 -6.33
C GLN A 252 14.64 0.32 -6.62
N GLY A 253 15.32 0.37 -7.77
CA GLY A 253 16.22 -0.68 -8.24
C GLY A 253 15.43 -1.89 -8.72
N ARG A 254 15.98 -3.07 -8.50
CA ARG A 254 15.36 -4.36 -8.81
C ARG A 254 15.61 -5.31 -7.64
N ARG A 255 14.83 -6.35 -7.55
CA ARG A 255 15.11 -7.51 -6.73
C ARG A 255 16.27 -8.29 -7.36
N ALA A 256 17.43 -8.29 -6.69
CA ALA A 256 18.67 -8.82 -7.27
C ALA A 256 18.71 -10.36 -7.34
N ASP A 257 17.94 -11.03 -6.49
CA ASP A 257 17.81 -12.49 -6.41
C ASP A 257 16.59 -13.03 -7.18
N ASP A 258 15.96 -12.20 -8.01
CA ASP A 258 14.86 -12.59 -8.90
C ASP A 258 15.19 -12.23 -10.36
N PRO A 259 15.51 -13.19 -11.23
CA PRO A 259 15.78 -12.93 -12.64
C PRO A 259 14.54 -12.49 -13.44
N ASN A 260 13.31 -12.71 -12.94
CA ASN A 260 12.09 -12.25 -13.59
C ASN A 260 11.89 -10.74 -13.43
N ASP A 261 12.42 -10.15 -12.34
CA ASP A 261 12.36 -8.71 -12.09
C ASP A 261 13.39 -7.94 -12.94
N ARG A 262 12.98 -7.66 -14.18
CA ARG A 262 13.84 -7.06 -15.21
C ARG A 262 13.76 -5.53 -15.24
N ILE A 263 12.63 -4.96 -14.81
CA ILE A 263 12.34 -3.53 -14.91
C ILE A 263 12.63 -2.88 -13.56
N ARG A 264 13.48 -1.85 -13.57
CA ARG A 264 13.71 -1.08 -12.34
C ARG A 264 12.41 -0.47 -11.84
N HIS A 265 12.16 -0.59 -10.55
CA HIS A 265 10.90 -0.22 -9.92
C HIS A 265 10.55 1.25 -10.15
N GLU A 266 11.53 2.16 -10.11
CA GLU A 266 11.32 3.59 -10.41
C GLU A 266 10.95 3.88 -11.88
N ASN A 267 11.15 2.91 -12.79
CA ASN A 267 10.78 3.02 -14.20
C ASN A 267 9.44 2.35 -14.52
N ARG A 268 8.78 1.71 -13.54
CA ARG A 268 7.46 1.12 -13.72
C ARG A 268 6.39 2.22 -13.69
N ARG A 269 5.55 2.30 -14.71
CA ARG A 269 4.36 3.16 -14.71
C ARG A 269 3.41 2.73 -13.61
N THR A 270 3.25 1.43 -13.39
CA THR A 270 2.40 0.87 -12.34
C THR A 270 2.79 1.34 -10.93
N LEU A 271 4.07 1.47 -10.62
CA LEU A 271 4.52 1.99 -9.31
C LEU A 271 4.48 3.52 -9.22
N ARG A 272 4.66 4.24 -10.33
CA ARG A 272 4.48 5.71 -10.36
C ARG A 272 3.01 6.10 -10.24
N ALA A 273 2.12 5.33 -10.87
CA ALA A 273 0.67 5.53 -10.82
C ALA A 273 0.11 5.31 -9.40
N LEU A 274 0.80 4.55 -8.54
CA LEU A 274 0.39 4.35 -7.15
C LEU A 274 0.20 5.68 -6.42
N ARG A 275 1.02 6.70 -6.69
CA ARG A 275 0.85 8.04 -6.11
C ARG A 275 -0.49 8.67 -6.52
N VAL A 276 -0.89 8.51 -7.78
CA VAL A 276 -2.14 9.10 -8.30
C VAL A 276 -3.35 8.44 -7.67
N PHE A 277 -3.36 7.10 -7.63
CA PHE A 277 -4.45 6.34 -7.02
C PHE A 277 -4.49 6.51 -5.49
N ALA A 278 -3.33 6.60 -4.85
CA ALA A 278 -3.25 6.89 -3.43
C ALA A 278 -3.76 8.30 -3.10
N ALA A 279 -3.45 9.31 -3.92
CA ALA A 279 -4.03 10.65 -3.76
C ALA A 279 -5.56 10.60 -3.90
N TRP A 280 -6.08 9.93 -4.92
CA TRP A 280 -7.53 9.83 -5.14
C TRP A 280 -8.30 9.24 -3.95
N LEU A 281 -7.72 8.25 -3.26
CA LEU A 281 -8.33 7.59 -2.11
C LEU A 281 -7.78 8.09 -0.76
N ASN A 282 -7.03 9.18 -0.74
CA ASN A 282 -6.24 9.63 0.41
C ASN A 282 -5.55 8.47 1.18
N HIS A 283 -4.91 7.57 0.44
CA HIS A 283 -4.15 6.45 0.99
C HIS A 283 -2.78 6.94 1.45
N PHE A 284 -2.71 7.67 2.55
CA PHE A 284 -1.47 8.33 3.00
C PHE A 284 -0.39 7.36 3.48
N ASP A 285 -0.75 6.13 3.83
CA ASP A 285 0.19 5.14 4.37
C ASP A 285 0.80 4.24 3.28
N THR A 286 1.40 4.84 2.26
CA THR A 286 2.02 4.10 1.13
C THR A 286 3.45 3.64 1.40
N LYS A 287 3.85 3.45 2.66
CA LYS A 287 5.19 2.96 2.97
C LYS A 287 5.39 1.54 2.42
N MET A 288 6.63 1.16 2.12
CA MET A 288 6.91 -0.15 1.52
C MET A 288 6.38 -1.32 2.36
N HIS A 289 6.30 -1.18 3.69
CA HIS A 289 5.77 -2.20 4.60
C HIS A 289 4.29 -2.56 4.35
N ASN A 290 3.56 -1.72 3.62
CA ASN A 290 2.19 -1.99 3.16
C ASN A 290 2.19 -2.64 1.76
N SER A 291 3.29 -3.33 1.43
CA SER A 291 3.39 -4.24 0.30
C SER A 291 3.96 -5.57 0.76
N LEU A 292 3.72 -6.62 -0.04
CA LEU A 292 4.22 -7.95 0.26
C LEU A 292 4.52 -8.74 -1.02
N ASP A 293 5.78 -9.14 -1.16
CA ASP A 293 6.19 -10.13 -2.14
C ASP A 293 5.86 -11.54 -1.63
N MET A 294 5.18 -12.32 -2.47
CA MET A 294 4.85 -13.71 -2.21
C MET A 294 5.55 -14.59 -3.25
N TYR A 295 6.26 -15.62 -2.80
CA TYR A 295 6.71 -16.70 -3.68
C TYR A 295 5.57 -17.68 -3.89
N VAL A 296 5.06 -17.75 -5.13
CA VAL A 296 3.92 -18.58 -5.51
C VAL A 296 4.41 -19.80 -6.29
N GLY A 297 4.04 -20.99 -5.83
CA GLY A 297 4.43 -22.29 -6.41
C GLY A 297 5.36 -23.10 -5.50
N GLU A 298 5.77 -24.27 -5.99
CA GLU A 298 6.69 -25.15 -5.27
C GLU A 298 8.13 -24.58 -5.28
N PRO A 299 8.94 -24.85 -4.25
CA PRO A 299 10.32 -24.39 -4.19
C PRO A 299 11.14 -24.78 -5.43
N GLY A 300 11.65 -23.77 -6.14
CA GLY A 300 12.45 -23.93 -7.36
C GLY A 300 11.65 -23.96 -8.67
N SER A 301 10.31 -23.97 -8.60
CA SER A 301 9.43 -23.92 -9.77
C SER A 301 8.42 -22.78 -9.75
N GLY A 302 8.40 -21.99 -8.68
CA GLY A 302 7.55 -20.81 -8.52
C GLY A 302 8.16 -19.51 -9.05
N TYR A 303 7.44 -18.42 -8.79
CA TYR A 303 7.78 -17.03 -9.16
C TYR A 303 7.38 -16.05 -8.05
N VAL A 304 7.79 -14.79 -8.15
CA VAL A 304 7.39 -13.73 -7.20
C VAL A 304 6.16 -13.00 -7.71
N GLU A 305 5.14 -12.88 -6.85
CA GLU A 305 3.99 -12.02 -7.04
C GLU A 305 4.01 -10.84 -6.06
N HIS A 306 3.73 -9.64 -6.56
CA HIS A 306 3.84 -8.40 -5.81
C HIS A 306 2.45 -7.91 -5.42
N ASN A 307 2.20 -7.80 -4.11
CA ASN A 307 0.90 -7.45 -3.56
C ASN A 307 0.95 -6.13 -2.79
N LEU A 308 -0.15 -5.36 -2.86
CA LEU A 308 -0.44 -4.29 -1.92
C LEU A 308 -1.30 -4.84 -0.79
N ILE A 309 -0.98 -4.45 0.44
CA ILE A 309 -1.68 -4.89 1.65
C ILE A 309 -1.95 -3.70 2.56
N ASP A 310 -2.87 -3.88 3.50
CA ASP A 310 -3.16 -2.91 4.57
C ASP A 310 -3.74 -1.56 4.09
N PHE A 311 -5.01 -1.59 3.71
CA PHE A 311 -5.76 -0.41 3.23
C PHE A 311 -6.50 0.37 4.33
N ALA A 312 -6.27 0.08 5.62
CA ALA A 312 -6.99 0.71 6.74
C ALA A 312 -6.71 2.22 6.91
N SER A 313 -5.69 2.74 6.21
CA SER A 313 -5.29 4.15 6.23
C SER A 313 -5.61 4.81 4.88
N THR A 314 -6.91 4.91 4.58
CA THR A 314 -7.49 5.45 3.34
C THR A 314 -8.71 6.31 3.67
N LEU A 315 -9.17 7.16 2.73
CA LEU A 315 -10.36 8.00 2.88
C LEU A 315 -10.35 8.85 4.17
N GLY A 316 -9.16 9.34 4.57
CA GLY A 316 -8.96 10.13 5.78
C GLY A 316 -9.09 9.35 7.09
N THR A 317 -9.27 8.02 7.04
CA THR A 317 -9.35 7.16 8.22
C THR A 317 -7.97 6.75 8.71
N PHE A 318 -7.88 6.41 10.00
CA PHE A 318 -6.69 5.81 10.59
C PHE A 318 -7.14 4.71 11.54
N GLY A 319 -6.38 3.62 11.65
CA GLY A 319 -6.74 2.46 12.49
C GLY A 319 -6.81 2.73 14.01
N ALA A 320 -6.66 4.00 14.41
CA ALA A 320 -6.91 4.52 15.74
C ALA A 320 -7.81 5.77 15.60
N THR A 321 -7.38 6.94 16.06
CA THR A 321 -8.12 8.20 15.89
C THR A 321 -7.81 8.83 14.53
N PRO A 322 -8.80 9.27 13.74
CA PRO A 322 -8.52 9.95 12.47
C PRO A 322 -7.68 11.22 12.73
N VAL A 323 -6.77 11.55 11.80
CA VAL A 323 -5.83 12.66 11.95
C VAL A 323 -5.92 13.58 10.73
N LYS A 324 -6.14 14.88 10.96
CA LYS A 324 -6.40 15.87 9.91
C LYS A 324 -5.24 16.06 8.92
N ARG A 325 -3.99 16.04 9.39
CA ARG A 325 -2.81 16.33 8.54
C ARG A 325 -2.54 15.28 7.45
N PHE A 326 -3.09 14.07 7.58
CA PHE A 326 -2.75 12.97 6.67
C PHE A 326 -3.34 13.21 5.28
N GLY A 327 -2.46 13.16 4.27
CA GLY A 327 -2.79 13.51 2.89
C GLY A 327 -2.45 14.96 2.51
N TYR A 328 -2.17 15.81 3.51
CA TYR A 328 -1.82 17.22 3.32
C TYR A 328 -0.37 17.52 3.66
N GLU A 329 0.23 16.76 4.58
CA GLU A 329 1.62 16.93 4.99
C GLU A 329 2.32 15.60 5.25
N TYR A 330 3.59 15.54 4.85
CA TYR A 330 4.51 14.51 5.28
C TYR A 330 4.62 14.40 6.82
N GLY A 331 4.97 13.21 7.31
CA GLY A 331 5.30 13.00 8.73
C GLY A 331 6.49 13.84 9.22
N ILE A 332 7.40 14.20 8.31
CA ILE A 332 8.47 15.18 8.55
C ILE A 332 8.47 16.17 7.38
N ASP A 333 7.91 17.36 7.60
CA ASP A 333 7.91 18.45 6.63
C ASP A 333 8.66 19.68 7.16
N ALA A 334 9.92 19.82 6.75
CA ALA A 334 10.74 20.96 7.15
C ALA A 334 10.24 22.29 6.57
N GLY A 335 9.60 22.27 5.40
CA GLY A 335 9.06 23.46 4.75
C GLY A 335 7.90 24.05 5.56
N ASN A 336 6.92 23.21 5.90
CA ASN A 336 5.77 23.63 6.70
C ASN A 336 6.17 24.01 8.13
N VAL A 337 7.13 23.30 8.74
CA VAL A 337 7.66 23.67 10.07
C VAL A 337 8.31 25.05 10.05
N VAL A 338 9.16 25.35 9.06
CA VAL A 338 9.78 26.68 8.93
C VAL A 338 8.74 27.73 8.59
N GLY A 339 7.78 27.42 7.71
CA GLY A 339 6.67 28.30 7.36
C GLY A 339 5.89 28.76 8.59
N ARG A 340 5.46 27.82 9.43
CA ARG A 340 4.75 28.08 10.70
C ARG A 340 5.59 28.90 11.69
N LEU A 341 6.89 28.63 11.77
CA LEU A 341 7.79 29.42 12.60
C LEU A 341 7.85 30.88 12.13
N MET A 342 7.92 31.10 10.82
CA MET A 342 8.00 32.44 10.23
C MET A 342 6.66 33.20 10.30
N THR A 343 5.53 32.49 10.23
CA THR A 343 4.20 33.09 10.36
C THR A 343 3.75 33.23 11.81
N LEU A 344 4.52 32.71 12.78
CA LEU A 344 4.20 32.71 14.21
C LEU A 344 2.82 32.10 14.52
N GLY A 345 2.35 31.18 13.67
CA GLY A 345 1.01 30.58 13.78
C GLY A 345 -0.16 31.49 13.38
N LEU A 346 0.09 32.64 12.74
CA LEU A 346 -0.96 33.54 12.24
C LEU A 346 -1.62 33.03 10.94
N VAL A 347 -1.00 32.04 10.30
CA VAL A 347 -1.53 31.36 9.11
C VAL A 347 -1.82 29.92 9.53
N GLU A 348 -3.09 29.54 9.49
CA GLU A 348 -3.53 28.17 9.75
C GLU A 348 -3.31 27.30 8.51
N ASP A 349 -2.99 26.03 8.74
CA ASP A 349 -2.86 25.06 7.65
C ASP A 349 -4.25 24.70 7.11
N GLY A 350 -4.33 24.46 5.79
CA GLY A 350 -5.61 24.19 5.13
C GLY A 350 -6.37 22.98 5.69
N TRP A 351 -5.67 22.02 6.30
CA TRP A 351 -6.31 20.84 6.90
C TRP A 351 -6.91 21.11 8.30
N VAL A 352 -6.65 22.27 8.93
CA VAL A 352 -7.18 22.60 10.27
C VAL A 352 -8.70 22.67 10.25
N CYS A 353 -9.29 23.22 9.19
CA CYS A 353 -10.74 23.38 9.04
C CYS A 353 -11.46 22.09 8.63
N LEU A 354 -10.75 20.98 8.35
CA LEU A 354 -11.38 19.75 7.92
C LEU A 354 -12.38 19.24 8.96
N GLU A 355 -13.56 18.88 8.48
CA GLU A 355 -14.57 18.18 9.25
C GLU A 355 -14.81 16.81 8.63
N ARG A 356 -15.35 15.89 9.43
CA ARG A 356 -15.77 14.60 8.89
C ARG A 356 -17.10 14.80 8.16
N PRO A 357 -17.29 14.21 6.98
CA PRO A 357 -18.56 14.30 6.29
C PRO A 357 -19.69 13.69 7.13
N GLU A 358 -20.82 14.39 7.20
CA GLU A 358 -22.00 13.92 7.93
C GLU A 358 -22.58 12.66 7.28
N GLY A 359 -22.98 11.69 8.11
CA GLY A 359 -23.63 10.47 7.63
C GLY A 359 -22.71 9.42 6.98
N LEU A 360 -21.40 9.68 6.88
CA LEU A 360 -20.41 8.75 6.30
C LEU A 360 -19.39 8.31 7.37
N PRO A 361 -19.75 7.37 8.27
CA PRO A 361 -18.87 6.93 9.35
C PRO A 361 -17.56 6.28 8.87
N GLU A 362 -17.55 5.73 7.66
CA GLU A 362 -16.40 5.15 6.96
C GLU A 362 -15.43 6.17 6.38
N VAL A 363 -15.77 7.47 6.37
CA VAL A 363 -14.87 8.54 5.92
C VAL A 363 -14.37 9.32 7.13
N GLY A 364 -13.05 9.52 7.16
CA GLY A 364 -12.37 10.31 8.18
C GLY A 364 -12.26 11.78 7.76
N TYR A 365 -11.09 12.40 7.97
CA TYR A 365 -10.85 13.77 7.53
C TYR A 365 -10.45 13.79 6.05
N PHE A 366 -11.45 13.79 5.18
CA PHE A 366 -11.30 13.83 3.74
C PHE A 366 -12.60 14.35 3.12
N ASP A 367 -12.50 15.43 2.34
CA ASP A 367 -13.63 16.09 1.68
C ASP A 367 -13.26 16.44 0.24
N VAL A 368 -14.21 16.98 -0.53
CA VAL A 368 -13.96 17.41 -1.92
C VAL A 368 -13.64 18.90 -2.00
N GLU A 369 -14.01 19.67 -0.98
CA GLU A 369 -13.89 21.13 -0.92
C GLU A 369 -12.47 21.58 -0.61
N THR A 370 -11.77 20.87 0.28
CA THR A 370 -10.45 21.23 0.81
C THR A 370 -9.33 20.42 0.16
N PHE A 371 -9.65 19.23 -0.36
CA PHE A 371 -8.64 18.32 -0.89
C PHE A 371 -8.04 18.76 -2.22
N ASP A 372 -6.71 18.96 -2.24
CA ASP A 372 -5.93 19.17 -3.46
C ASP A 372 -5.13 17.90 -3.81
N PRO A 373 -5.51 17.14 -4.85
CA PRO A 373 -4.77 15.95 -5.26
C PRO A 373 -3.36 16.27 -5.79
N THR A 374 -3.10 17.50 -6.23
CA THR A 374 -1.77 17.90 -6.75
C THR A 374 -0.78 18.17 -5.62
N GLY A 375 -1.28 18.70 -4.50
CA GLY A 375 -0.58 18.91 -3.24
C GLY A 375 -0.57 17.69 -2.31
N TRP A 376 -1.12 16.55 -2.73
CA TRP A 376 -1.23 15.38 -1.84
C TRP A 376 0.12 14.82 -1.39
N GLU A 377 0.23 14.57 -0.08
CA GLU A 377 1.42 14.04 0.57
C GLU A 377 1.12 12.80 1.45
N PRO A 378 1.79 11.66 1.19
CA PRO A 378 1.72 10.51 2.08
C PRO A 378 2.48 10.79 3.40
N ASP A 379 2.22 10.02 4.46
CA ASP A 379 2.94 10.21 5.72
C ASP A 379 4.44 9.93 5.57
N ILE A 380 4.81 8.93 4.75
CA ILE A 380 6.20 8.68 4.33
C ILE A 380 6.29 8.78 2.81
N PRO A 381 7.21 9.60 2.25
CA PRO A 381 7.37 9.75 0.80
C PRO A 381 7.56 8.42 0.09
N HIS A 382 6.66 8.11 -0.84
CA HIS A 382 6.85 7.01 -1.78
C HIS A 382 7.96 7.37 -2.77
N SER A 383 8.91 6.47 -2.97
CA SER A 383 10.18 6.83 -3.60
C SER A 383 10.23 6.62 -5.12
N ALA A 384 9.20 5.98 -5.70
CA ALA A 384 9.04 5.71 -7.14
C ALA A 384 8.55 6.91 -7.94
#